data_AF-A0A4U0GZH3-F1
#
_entry.id   AF-A0A4U0GZH3-F1
#
_cell.length_a   1.000
_cell.length_b   1.000
_cell.length_c   1.000
_cell.angle_alpha   90.00
_cell.angle_beta   90.00
_cell.angle_gamma   90.00
#
_symmetry.space_group_name_H-M   'P 1'
#
loop_
_entity.id
_entity.type
_entity.pdbx_description
1 polymer ?
#
loop_
_entity_poly.entity_id
_entity_poly.type
_entity_poly.pdbx_seq_one_letter_code
_entity_poly.pdbx_strand_id
1 'polypeptide(L)'
;MNRCTVLIVTDGLELDAAITRSMGLMDDLNDRLPFAHDPSKTELYAVGDGASLKERVGLPHGKPGAGPAATYVGDLYYIWSDGKWYTPADCPPAPADHNDASAWQWLYYNVMHNSGPTTYCFLWDIHPLPLSEAA
;
A
#
# COMPACT_ATOMS: atom_id res chain seq x y z
N MET A 1 -5.33 -1.52 -16.60
CA MET A 1 -4.50 -1.51 -15.38
C MET A 1 -3.69 -2.79 -15.40
N ASN A 2 -2.36 -2.70 -15.45
CA ASN A 2 -1.53 -3.90 -15.68
C ASN A 2 -1.03 -4.54 -14.39
N ARG A 3 -1.12 -3.79 -13.28
CA ARG A 3 -0.64 -4.18 -11.96
C ARG A 3 -1.30 -3.31 -10.90
N CYS A 4 -1.64 -3.91 -9.77
CA CYS A 4 -2.20 -3.26 -8.60
C CYS A 4 -1.28 -3.54 -7.41
N THR A 5 -0.46 -2.55 -7.05
CA THR A 5 0.48 -2.65 -5.94
C THR A 5 -0.19 -2.33 -4.60
N VAL A 6 0.09 -3.16 -3.61
CA VAL A 6 -0.48 -3.14 -2.25
C VAL A 6 0.63 -3.03 -1.23
N LEU A 7 0.48 -2.14 -0.26
CA LEU A 7 1.39 -2.01 0.88
C LEU A 7 0.69 -2.52 2.14
N ILE A 8 1.29 -3.48 2.82
CA ILE A 8 0.84 -3.95 4.13
C ILE A 8 1.86 -3.56 5.17
N VAL A 9 1.43 -2.84 6.19
CA VAL A 9 2.26 -2.46 7.34
C VAL A 9 1.76 -3.22 8.56
N THR A 10 2.63 -4.03 9.15
CA THR A 10 2.38 -4.74 10.41
C THR A 10 3.30 -4.22 11.50
N ASP A 11 2.86 -4.26 12.75
CA ASP A 11 3.65 -3.80 13.89
C ASP A 11 3.53 -4.77 15.07
N GLY A 12 4.61 -4.88 15.85
CA GLY A 12 4.64 -5.68 17.08
C GLY A 12 4.63 -7.20 16.87
N LEU A 13 4.91 -7.67 15.65
CA LEU A 13 4.98 -9.09 15.30
C LEU A 13 6.42 -9.48 14.97
N GLU A 14 6.79 -10.71 15.33
CA GLU A 14 7.99 -11.36 14.76
C GLU A 14 7.83 -11.55 13.25
N LEU A 15 8.93 -11.57 12.50
CA LEU A 15 8.92 -11.56 11.05
C LEU A 15 8.07 -12.69 10.43
N ASP A 16 8.19 -13.93 10.92
CA ASP A 16 7.41 -15.07 10.40
C ASP A 16 5.90 -14.90 10.62
N ALA A 17 5.52 -14.35 11.78
CA ALA A 17 4.13 -14.03 12.08
C ALA A 17 3.63 -12.86 11.23
N ALA A 18 4.48 -11.86 10.97
CA ALA A 18 4.19 -10.73 10.11
C ALA A 18 3.98 -11.17 8.64
N ILE A 19 4.82 -12.07 8.11
CA ILE A 19 4.67 -12.66 6.78
C ILE A 19 3.34 -13.41 6.70
N THR A 20 3.07 -14.30 7.65
CA THR A 20 1.82 -15.08 7.70
C THR A 20 0.60 -14.17 7.76
N ARG A 21 0.67 -13.09 8.54
CA ARG A 21 -0.37 -12.08 8.62
C ARG A 21 -0.56 -11.35 7.29
N SER A 22 0.52 -10.99 6.61
CA SER A 22 0.46 -10.31 5.31
C SER A 22 -0.20 -11.19 4.24
N MET A 23 0.08 -12.50 4.23
CA MET A 23 -0.56 -13.46 3.33
C MET A 23 -2.07 -13.55 3.58
N GLY A 24 -2.49 -13.74 4.83
CA GLY A 24 -3.92 -13.78 5.16
C GLY A 24 -4.67 -12.48 4.85
N LEU A 25 -4.00 -11.33 5.01
CA LEU A 25 -4.54 -10.03 4.60
C LEU A 25 -4.72 -9.93 3.08
N MET A 26 -3.79 -10.49 2.30
CA MET A 26 -3.93 -10.56 0.84
C MET A 26 -5.09 -11.46 0.42
N ASP A 27 -5.27 -12.61 1.08
CA ASP A 27 -6.43 -13.47 0.84
C ASP A 27 -7.75 -12.70 1.12
N ASP A 28 -7.84 -12.01 2.26
CA ASP A 28 -8.99 -11.17 2.62
C ASP A 28 -9.24 -10.04 1.60
N LEU A 29 -8.18 -9.44 1.05
CA LEU A 29 -8.27 -8.38 0.05
C LEU A 29 -8.72 -8.94 -1.31
N ASN A 30 -8.21 -10.10 -1.71
CA ASN A 30 -8.51 -10.75 -2.99
C ASN A 30 -10.02 -11.00 -3.15
N ASP A 31 -10.69 -11.41 -2.08
CA ASP A 31 -12.15 -11.62 -2.04
C ASP A 31 -12.97 -10.31 -2.21
N ARG A 32 -12.33 -9.16 -2.01
CA ARG A 32 -12.96 -7.83 -2.02
C ARG A 32 -12.59 -6.99 -3.24
N LEU A 33 -11.72 -7.50 -4.12
CA LEU A 33 -11.29 -6.75 -5.28
C LEU A 33 -12.47 -6.49 -6.23
N PRO A 34 -12.58 -5.27 -6.80
CA PRO A 34 -13.64 -4.96 -7.77
C PRO A 34 -13.34 -5.53 -9.17
N PHE A 35 -12.36 -6.42 -9.30
CA PHE A 35 -11.93 -7.02 -10.56
C PHE A 35 -11.43 -8.44 -10.34
N ALA A 36 -11.57 -9.27 -11.39
CA ALA A 36 -10.93 -10.59 -11.42
C ALA A 36 -9.41 -10.44 -11.55
N HIS A 37 -8.66 -11.28 -10.84
CA HIS A 37 -7.20 -11.26 -10.80
C HIS A 37 -6.65 -12.66 -11.06
N ASP A 38 -5.37 -12.74 -11.44
CA ASP A 38 -4.63 -13.98 -11.63
C ASP A 38 -3.89 -14.32 -10.32
N PRO A 39 -4.37 -15.30 -9.54
CA PRO A 39 -3.75 -15.65 -8.27
C PRO A 39 -2.34 -16.21 -8.46
N SER A 40 -2.03 -16.81 -9.61
CA SER A 40 -0.72 -17.39 -9.90
C SER A 40 0.38 -16.35 -10.12
N LYS A 41 -0.03 -15.10 -10.38
CA LYS A 41 0.86 -13.94 -10.54
C LYS A 41 0.83 -13.00 -9.34
N THR A 42 0.00 -13.27 -8.34
CA THR A 42 -0.01 -12.46 -7.12
C THR A 42 1.21 -12.82 -6.31
N GLU A 43 2.10 -11.86 -6.09
CA GLU A 43 3.40 -12.11 -5.49
C GLU A 43 3.79 -11.08 -4.44
N LEU A 44 4.51 -11.55 -3.42
CA LEU A 44 5.22 -10.69 -2.47
C LEU A 44 6.47 -10.17 -3.16
N TYR A 45 6.42 -8.92 -3.59
CA TYR A 45 7.48 -8.27 -4.36
C TYR A 45 8.67 -7.85 -3.48
N ALA A 46 8.39 -7.29 -2.29
CA ALA A 46 9.44 -6.80 -1.40
C ALA A 46 9.02 -6.82 0.07
N VAL A 47 10.01 -6.94 0.95
CA VAL A 47 9.87 -6.79 2.41
C VAL A 47 10.91 -5.79 2.88
N GLY A 48 10.51 -4.87 3.76
CA GLY A 48 11.41 -3.89 4.37
C GLY A 48 11.07 -3.64 5.83
N ASP A 49 12.07 -3.21 6.59
CA ASP A 49 11.86 -2.76 7.97
C ASP A 49 11.33 -1.31 7.98
N GLY A 50 10.33 -1.07 8.82
CA GLY A 50 9.64 0.21 8.89
C GLY A 50 10.55 1.35 9.35
N ALA A 51 11.52 1.08 10.23
CA ALA A 51 12.47 2.07 10.72
C ALA A 51 13.38 2.62 9.61
N SER A 52 14.01 1.75 8.82
CA SER A 52 14.87 2.19 7.70
C SER A 52 14.06 2.86 6.59
N LEU A 53 12.83 2.42 6.35
CA LEU A 53 11.97 3.04 5.35
C LEU A 53 11.53 4.44 5.79
N LYS A 54 11.20 4.63 7.07
CA LYS A 54 10.85 5.93 7.65
C LYS A 54 11.93 6.99 7.41
N GLU A 55 13.21 6.63 7.55
CA GLU A 55 14.33 7.54 7.30
C GLU A 55 14.44 8.00 5.84
N ARG A 56 13.82 7.28 4.91
CA ARG A 56 13.86 7.55 3.46
C ARG A 56 12.64 8.28 2.95
N VAL A 57 11.61 8.45 3.77
CA VAL A 57 10.36 9.11 3.39
C VAL A 57 10.45 10.60 3.71
N GLY A 58 10.52 11.41 2.66
CA GLY A 58 10.45 12.87 2.77
C GLY A 58 9.01 13.37 2.86
N LEU A 59 8.84 14.65 3.23
CA LEU A 59 7.54 15.32 3.18
C LEU A 59 6.95 15.20 1.76
N PRO A 60 5.65 14.89 1.65
CA PRO A 60 5.04 14.72 0.34
C PRO A 60 4.89 16.08 -0.35
N HIS A 61 5.04 16.09 -1.67
CA HIS A 61 4.78 17.25 -2.51
C HIS A 61 3.91 16.84 -3.70
N GLY A 62 2.99 17.71 -4.08
CA GLY A 62 2.15 17.53 -5.25
C GLY A 62 3.00 17.40 -6.52
N LYS A 63 2.64 16.45 -7.39
CA LYS A 63 3.24 16.31 -8.71
C LYS A 63 2.17 16.52 -9.79
N PRO A 64 2.36 17.47 -10.72
CA PRO A 64 1.42 17.69 -11.81
C PRO A 64 1.19 16.41 -12.62
N GLY A 65 -0.07 16.05 -12.87
CA GLY A 65 -0.45 14.87 -13.64
C GLY A 65 -0.30 13.53 -12.89
N ALA A 66 -0.02 13.55 -11.59
CA ALA A 66 -0.09 12.35 -10.76
C ALA A 66 -1.52 11.79 -10.71
N GLY A 67 -1.64 10.47 -10.91
CA GLY A 67 -2.91 9.77 -10.76
C GLY A 67 -3.31 9.61 -9.28
N PRO A 68 -4.55 9.17 -9.00
CA PRO A 68 -5.04 9.02 -7.63
C PRO A 68 -4.21 8.07 -6.76
N ALA A 69 -3.63 7.02 -7.36
CA ALA A 69 -2.81 6.02 -6.67
C ALA A 69 -1.36 6.48 -6.41
N ALA A 70 -0.96 7.64 -6.96
CA ALA A 70 0.43 8.06 -6.92
C ALA A 70 0.90 8.40 -5.50
N THR A 71 2.03 7.81 -5.11
CA THR A 71 2.77 8.12 -3.88
C THR A 71 4.21 8.51 -4.22
N TYR A 72 5.00 8.84 -3.19
CA TYR A 72 6.42 9.16 -3.35
C TYR A 72 7.23 8.00 -3.96
N VAL A 73 6.83 6.75 -3.69
CA VAL A 73 7.54 5.53 -4.11
C VAL A 73 6.93 4.86 -5.35
N GLY A 74 5.94 5.49 -5.98
CA GLY A 74 5.19 4.95 -7.11
C GLY A 74 3.70 4.77 -6.79
N ASP A 75 2.98 4.09 -7.67
CA ASP A 75 1.54 3.91 -7.52
C ASP A 75 1.24 2.83 -6.48
N LEU A 76 0.48 3.18 -5.44
CA LEU A 76 -0.08 2.27 -4.45
C LEU A 76 -1.61 2.37 -4.50
N TYR A 77 -2.28 1.24 -4.61
CA TYR A 77 -3.74 1.18 -4.75
C TYR A 77 -4.43 0.85 -3.43
N TYR A 78 -3.74 0.13 -2.56
CA TYR A 78 -4.22 -0.26 -1.24
C TYR A 78 -3.10 -0.14 -0.21
N ILE A 79 -3.44 0.37 0.96
CA ILE A 79 -2.55 0.39 2.13
C ILE A 79 -3.29 -0.25 3.30
N TRP A 80 -2.74 -1.31 3.89
CA TRP A 80 -3.16 -1.80 5.19
C TRP A 80 -2.30 -1.18 6.28
N SER A 81 -2.93 -0.50 7.23
CA SER A 81 -2.26 0.04 8.41
C SER A 81 -3.26 0.19 9.55
N ASP A 82 -2.80 0.00 10.79
CA ASP A 82 -3.61 0.17 12.01
C ASP A 82 -4.98 -0.54 11.96
N GLY A 83 -4.98 -1.79 11.48
CA GLY A 83 -6.18 -2.63 11.44
C GLY A 83 -7.20 -2.27 10.35
N LYS A 84 -6.88 -1.35 9.43
CA LYS A 84 -7.78 -0.90 8.36
C LYS A 84 -7.11 -0.92 6.98
N TRP A 85 -7.91 -1.25 5.96
CA TRP A 85 -7.58 -1.01 4.55
C TRP A 85 -7.94 0.42 4.14
N TYR A 86 -7.02 1.09 3.49
CA TYR A 86 -7.22 2.40 2.87
C TYR A 86 -7.11 2.30 1.35
N THR A 87 -7.82 3.19 0.66
CA THR A 87 -7.73 3.40 -0.79
C THR A 87 -7.62 4.90 -1.07
N PRO A 88 -7.18 5.32 -2.28
CA PRO A 88 -7.18 6.73 -2.65
C PRO A 88 -8.53 7.45 -2.47
N ALA A 89 -9.65 6.71 -2.53
CA ALA A 89 -10.99 7.26 -2.37
C ALA A 89 -11.48 7.31 -0.90
N ASP A 90 -10.92 6.48 -0.02
CA ASP A 90 -11.24 6.38 1.42
C ASP A 90 -9.96 6.60 2.25
N CYS A 91 -9.26 7.70 2.00
CA CYS A 91 -8.16 8.13 2.85
C CYS A 91 -8.55 9.37 3.65
N PRO A 92 -8.00 9.56 4.86
CA PRO A 92 -8.16 10.79 5.61
C PRO A 92 -7.74 12.00 4.78
N PRO A 93 -8.39 13.17 4.94
CA PRO A 93 -8.02 14.36 4.20
C PRO A 93 -6.58 14.79 4.50
N ALA A 94 -5.94 15.41 3.51
CA ALA A 94 -4.64 16.05 3.71
C ALA A 94 -4.74 17.13 4.81
N PRO A 95 -3.67 17.37 5.58
CA PRO A 95 -3.60 18.55 6.44
C PRO A 95 -3.74 19.83 5.60
N ALA A 96 -4.11 20.93 6.28
CA ALA A 96 -4.13 22.25 5.67
C ALA A 96 -2.70 22.75 5.42
N ASP A 97 -2.10 22.25 4.33
CA ASP A 97 -0.76 22.61 3.85
C ASP A 97 -0.87 23.11 2.39
N HIS A 98 0.11 23.91 1.96
CA HIS A 98 0.22 24.49 0.62
C HIS A 98 1.19 23.73 -0.28
N ASN A 99 1.51 22.48 0.06
CA ASN A 99 2.50 21.66 -0.67
C ASN A 99 1.92 20.88 -1.86
N ASP A 100 0.64 21.12 -2.20
CA ASP A 100 -0.13 20.48 -3.28
C ASP A 100 -0.22 18.95 -3.20
N ALA A 101 0.21 18.33 -2.09
CA ALA A 101 0.18 16.89 -1.93
C ALA A 101 -1.24 16.38 -1.75
N SER A 102 -1.57 15.26 -2.39
CA SER A 102 -2.87 14.62 -2.23
C SER A 102 -3.03 14.01 -0.84
N ALA A 103 -4.29 13.80 -0.43
CA ALA A 103 -4.63 13.05 0.78
C ALA A 103 -3.96 11.66 0.82
N TRP A 104 -3.85 11.00 -0.34
CA TRP A 104 -3.21 9.69 -0.46
C TRP A 104 -1.69 9.74 -0.22
N GLN A 105 -1.01 10.75 -0.75
CA GLN A 105 0.42 10.96 -0.50
C GLN A 105 0.69 11.24 0.98
N TRP A 106 -0.20 12.01 1.63
CA TRP A 106 -0.15 12.27 3.06
C TRP A 106 -0.42 11.03 3.90
N LEU A 107 -1.39 10.19 3.51
CA LEU A 107 -1.63 8.92 4.19
C LEU A 107 -0.38 8.04 4.16
N TYR A 108 0.23 7.85 2.98
CA TYR A 108 1.47 7.10 2.85
C TYR A 108 2.57 7.67 3.75
N TYR A 109 2.78 8.99 3.70
CA TYR A 109 3.75 9.67 4.55
C TYR A 109 3.51 9.38 6.05
N ASN A 110 2.27 9.55 6.52
CA ASN A 110 1.91 9.35 7.92
C ASN A 110 2.07 7.89 8.36
N VAL A 111 1.61 6.94 7.54
CA VAL A 111 1.77 5.50 7.79
C VAL A 111 3.26 5.17 7.97
N MET A 112 4.11 5.64 7.06
CA MET A 112 5.54 5.39 7.14
C MET A 112 6.23 6.12 8.30
N HIS A 113 5.80 7.35 8.62
CA HIS A 113 6.35 8.09 9.76
C HIS A 113 5.94 7.52 11.12
N ASN A 114 4.82 6.81 11.18
CA ASN A 114 4.38 6.10 12.37
C ASN A 114 5.05 4.73 12.53
N SER A 115 5.74 4.23 11.50
CA SER A 115 6.53 3.01 11.58
C SER A 115 7.65 3.11 12.63
N GLY A 116 7.80 2.02 13.39
CA GLY A 116 8.78 1.85 14.45
C GLY A 116 9.76 0.71 14.19
N PRO A 117 10.62 0.38 15.17
CA PRO A 117 11.61 -0.68 15.06
C PRO A 117 11.01 -2.10 14.97
N THR A 118 9.74 -2.26 15.36
CA THR A 118 8.99 -3.52 15.31
C THR A 118 8.05 -3.60 14.11
N THR A 119 8.15 -2.65 13.19
CA THR A 119 7.25 -2.55 12.05
C THR A 119 7.87 -3.21 10.83
N TYR A 120 7.08 -4.05 10.14
CA TYR A 120 7.45 -4.63 8.85
C TYR A 120 6.51 -4.14 7.75
N CYS A 121 7.09 -3.80 6.60
CA CYS A 121 6.37 -3.37 5.41
C CYS A 121 6.50 -4.43 4.32
N PHE A 122 5.37 -4.87 3.78
CA PHE A 122 5.27 -5.86 2.71
C PHE A 122 4.66 -5.21 1.48
N LEU A 123 5.34 -5.32 0.34
CA LEU A 123 4.83 -4.86 -0.94
C LEU A 123 4.37 -6.06 -1.75
N TRP A 124 3.10 -6.08 -2.10
CA TRP A 124 2.48 -7.12 -2.92
C TRP A 124 2.06 -6.54 -4.26
N ASP A 125 2.17 -7.33 -5.32
CA ASP A 125 1.64 -7.00 -6.63
C ASP A 125 0.49 -7.96 -6.98
N ILE A 126 -0.66 -7.40 -7.35
CA ILE A 126 -1.82 -8.12 -7.86
C ILE A 126 -1.95 -7.84 -9.36
N HIS A 127 -2.13 -8.89 -10.16
CA HIS A 127 -2.29 -8.75 -11.60
C HIS A 127 -3.75 -8.99 -12.00
N PRO A 128 -4.46 -7.94 -12.49
CA PRO A 128 -5.81 -8.11 -13.02
C PRO A 128 -5.82 -9.06 -14.22
N LEU A 129 -6.85 -9.90 -14.33
CA LEU A 129 -7.05 -10.69 -15.54
C LEU A 129 -7.44 -9.76 -16.71
N PRO A 130 -6.97 -10.05 -17.93
CA PRO A 130 -7.51 -9.43 -19.14
C PRO A 130 -9.03 -9.62 -19.18
N LEU A 131 -9.77 -8.62 -19.68
CA LEU A 131 -11.23 -8.70 -19.83
C LEU A 131 -11.69 -9.91 -20.67
N SER A 132 -10.83 -10.45 -21.53
CA SER A 132 -11.09 -11.66 -22.32
C SER A 132 -11.05 -12.97 -21.51
N GLU A 133 -10.47 -12.96 -20.31
CA GLU A 133 -10.23 -14.14 -19.47
C GLU A 133 -11.05 -14.10 -18.16
N ALA A 134 -11.83 -13.04 -17.96
CA ALA A 134 -12.63 -12.81 -16.75
C ALA A 134 -14.06 -13.41 -16.83
N ALA A 135 -14.32 -14.31 -17.78
CA ALA A 135 -15.64 -14.89 -18.09
C ALA A 135 -15.84 -16.29 -17.48
#